data_AF-A0A962TAK9-F1
#
_entry.id   AF-A0A962TAK9-F1
#
_cell.length_a   1.000
_cell.length_b   1.000
_cell.length_c   1.000
_cell.angle_alpha   90.00
_cell.angle_beta   90.00
_cell.angle_gamma   90.00
#
_symmetry.space_group_name_H-M   'P 1'
#
loop_
_entity.id
_entity.type
_entity.pdbx_description
1 polymer ?
#
loop_
_entity_poly.entity_id
_entity_poly.type
_entity_poly.pdbx_seq_one_letter_code
_entity_poly.pdbx_strand_id
1 'polypeptide(L)' 'MNNMNNTMRNRSPRQSRPSVDRIQEEIVMIEKRLRELGPDGDCGYENAMIRFYERQLGLRRQQLVAAD' A
#
# COMPACT_ATOMS: atom_id res chain seq x y z
N MET A 1 -7.83 43.37 28.08
CA MET A 1 -7.89 43.01 26.63
C MET A 1 -7.20 41.67 26.45
N ASN A 2 -7.97 40.63 26.15
CA ASN A 2 -7.48 39.25 25.97
C ASN A 2 -6.94 39.08 24.55
N ASN A 3 -5.68 38.66 24.42
CA ASN A 3 -5.09 38.32 23.13
C ASN A 3 -5.15 36.79 22.91
N MET A 4 -6.28 36.33 22.38
CA MET A 4 -6.50 34.94 21.96
C MET A 4 -5.91 34.73 20.56
N ASN A 5 -4.63 34.37 20.50
CA ASN A 5 -3.99 33.97 19.24
C ASN A 5 -4.09 32.46 19.02
N ASN A 6 -5.17 32.12 18.34
CA ASN A 6 -5.29 31.11 17.30
C ASN A 6 -3.98 30.35 16.95
N THR A 7 -3.91 29.05 17.26
CA THR A 7 -2.97 28.13 16.63
C THR A 7 -3.67 26.79 16.39
N MET A 8 -4.48 26.77 15.34
CA MET A 8 -4.62 25.57 14.50
C MET A 8 -3.25 25.31 13.85
N ARG A 9 -2.45 24.37 14.37
CA ARG A 9 -1.24 23.89 13.65
C ARG A 9 -1.10 22.37 13.75
N ASN A 10 -1.20 21.73 12.59
CA ASN A 10 -0.64 20.42 12.24
C ASN A 10 -1.18 19.17 12.94
N ARG A 11 -2.37 18.70 12.51
CA ARG A 11 -2.56 17.26 12.28
C ARG A 11 -2.56 16.99 10.79
N SER A 12 -1.38 17.10 10.16
CA SER A 12 -1.10 16.18 9.06
C SER A 12 -0.95 14.82 9.72
N PRO A 13 -1.77 13.80 9.41
CA PRO A 13 -1.44 12.45 9.84
C PRO A 13 -0.12 12.14 9.12
N ARG A 14 0.98 12.26 9.85
CA ARG A 14 2.28 11.72 9.44
C ARG A 14 1.96 10.26 9.18
N GLN A 15 1.83 9.85 7.91
CA GLN A 15 1.59 8.47 7.53
C GLN A 15 2.73 7.68 8.17
N SER A 16 2.45 7.07 9.31
CA SER A 16 3.40 6.20 9.98
C SER A 16 3.76 5.12 8.97
N ARG A 17 5.07 4.88 8.80
CA ARG A 17 5.53 3.76 7.99
C ARG A 17 4.77 2.52 8.47
N PRO A 18 4.17 1.73 7.54
CA PRO A 18 3.47 0.52 7.94
C PRO A 18 4.44 -0.41 8.68
N SER A 19 3.94 -1.13 9.67
CA SER A 19 4.73 -2.15 10.37
C SER A 19 5.13 -3.27 9.41
N VAL A 20 6.20 -4.00 9.74
CA VAL A 20 6.65 -5.18 8.99
C VAL A 20 5.52 -6.19 8.83
N ASP A 21 4.80 -6.50 9.91
CA ASP A 21 3.65 -7.43 9.89
C ASP A 21 2.56 -6.98 8.90
N ARG A 22 2.26 -5.68 8.87
CA ARG A 22 1.27 -5.12 7.93
C ARG A 22 1.75 -5.25 6.48
N ILE A 23 3.03 -5.01 6.22
CA ILE A 23 3.61 -5.18 4.87
C ILE A 23 3.51 -6.65 4.43
N GLN A 24 3.79 -7.59 5.34
CA GLN A 24 3.69 -9.02 5.07
C GLN A 24 2.24 -9.44 4.78
N GLU A 25 1.27 -8.97 5.58
CA GLU A 25 -0.16 -9.20 5.32
C GLU A 25 -0.59 -8.66 3.96
N GLU A 26 -0.16 -7.45 3.60
CA GLU A 26 -0.44 -6.85 2.29
C GLU A 26 0.15 -7.68 1.14
N ILE A 27 1.36 -8.22 1.30
CA ILE A 27 1.99 -9.13 0.32
C ILE A 27 1.13 -10.38 0.13
N VAL A 28 0.73 -11.04 1.21
CA VAL A 28 -0.08 -12.27 1.15
C VAL A 28 -1.42 -12.02 0.44
N MET A 29 -2.06 -10.89 0.72
CA MET A 29 -3.32 -10.48 0.08
C MET A 29 -3.15 -10.23 -1.42
N ILE A 30 -2.08 -9.56 -1.83
CA ILE A 30 -1.78 -9.29 -3.24
C ILE A 30 -1.49 -10.60 -3.99
N GLU A 31 -0.68 -11.49 -3.41
CA GLU A 31 -0.36 -12.78 -4.01
C GLU A 31 -1.60 -13.68 -4.13
N LYS A 32 -2.49 -13.65 -3.14
CA LYS A 32 -3.78 -14.34 -3.23
C LYS A 32 -4.59 -13.81 -4.42
N ARG A 33 -4.66 -12.48 -4.59
CA ARG A 33 -5.44 -11.88 -5.67
C ARG A 33 -4.86 -12.19 -7.05
N LEU A 34 -3.53 -12.21 -7.20
CA LEU A 34 -2.87 -12.65 -8.42
C LEU A 34 -3.19 -14.10 -8.76
N ARG A 35 -3.21 -15.00 -7.76
CA ARG A 35 -3.62 -16.40 -7.98
C ARG A 35 -5.08 -16.53 -8.42
N GLU A 36 -5.97 -15.70 -7.88
CA GLU A 36 -7.40 -15.70 -8.26
C GLU A 36 -7.62 -15.18 -9.69
N LEU A 37 -6.82 -14.21 -10.14
CA LEU A 37 -6.88 -13.69 -11.51
C LEU A 37 -6.27 -14.65 -12.54
N GLY A 38 -5.33 -15.51 -12.13
CA GLY A 38 -4.60 -16.39 -13.02
C GLY A 38 -3.44 -15.70 -13.74
N PRO A 39 -2.63 -16.46 -14.50
CA PRO A 39 -1.44 -15.94 -15.19
C PRO A 39 -1.77 -15.07 -16.40
N ASP A 40 -2.90 -15.35 -17.08
CA ASP A 40 -3.35 -14.66 -18.27
C ASP A 40 -4.74 -14.07 -17.98
N GLY A 41 -4.89 -12.75 -18.12
CA GLY A 41 -6.19 -12.11 -18.00
C GLY A 41 -6.99 -12.34 -19.28
N ASP A 42 -8.19 -12.89 -19.17
CA ASP A 42 -9.08 -13.19 -20.30
C ASP A 42 -9.65 -11.92 -20.95
N CYS A 43 -9.53 -10.78 -20.27
CA CYS A 43 -9.92 -9.48 -20.79
C CYS A 43 -8.94 -8.36 -20.44
N GLY A 44 -9.10 -7.19 -21.09
CA GLY A 44 -8.25 -6.02 -20.85
C GLY A 44 -8.26 -5.53 -19.39
N TYR A 45 -9.39 -5.71 -18.69
CA TYR A 45 -9.51 -5.37 -17.28
C TYR A 45 -8.64 -6.28 -16.39
N GLU A 46 -8.70 -7.59 -16.60
CA GLU A 46 -7.90 -8.54 -15.81
C GLU A 46 -6.41 -8.35 -16.07
N ASN A 47 -6.01 -8.13 -17.32
CA ASN A 47 -4.62 -7.79 -17.65
C ASN A 47 -4.17 -6.50 -16.95
N ALA A 48 -5.02 -5.47 -16.88
CA ALA A 48 -4.70 -4.26 -16.13
C ALA A 48 -4.58 -4.53 -14.61
N MET A 49 -5.44 -5.39 -14.05
CA MET A 49 -5.39 -5.79 -12.64
C MET A 49 -4.14 -6.60 -12.31
N ILE A 50 -3.77 -7.58 -13.14
CA ILE A 50 -2.55 -8.38 -12.97
C ILE A 50 -1.33 -7.44 -12.89
N ARG A 51 -1.16 -6.57 -13.90
CA ARG A 51 -0.05 -5.60 -13.92
C ARG A 51 -0.05 -4.65 -12.73
N PHE A 52 -1.23 -4.22 -12.29
CA PHE A 52 -1.37 -3.39 -11.10
C PHE A 52 -0.88 -4.13 -9.85
N TYR A 53 -1.35 -5.35 -9.62
CA TYR A 53 -1.00 -6.13 -8.44
C TYR A 53 0.47 -6.57 -8.45
N GLU A 54 1.03 -6.94 -9.60
CA GLU A 54 2.48 -7.20 -9.74
C GLU A 54 3.31 -5.99 -9.32
N ARG A 55 2.91 -4.79 -9.77
CA ARG A 55 3.59 -3.55 -9.38
C ARG A 55 3.48 -3.29 -7.88
N GLN A 56 2.30 -3.47 -7.29
CA GLN A 56 2.12 -3.31 -5.84
C GLN A 56 2.94 -4.33 -5.04
N LEU A 57 3.01 -5.58 -5.51
CA LEU A 57 3.81 -6.64 -4.89
C LEU A 57 5.29 -6.27 -4.86
N GLY A 58 5.84 -5.78 -5.97
CA GLY A 58 7.22 -5.30 -6.05
C GLY A 58 7.49 -4.16 -5.05
N LEU A 59 6.59 -3.19 -4.95
CA LEU A 59 6.72 -2.08 -4.01
C LEU A 59 6.70 -2.56 -2.54
N ARG A 60 5.80 -3.48 -2.18
CA ARG A 60 5.74 -4.01 -0.81
C ARG A 60 6.99 -4.83 -0.47
N ARG A 61 7.49 -5.64 -1.39
CA ARG A 61 8.74 -6.39 -1.20
C ARG A 61 9.93 -5.46 -0.99
N GLN A 62 10.02 -4.36 -1.73
CA GLN A 62 11.04 -3.33 -1.51
C GLN A 62 10.90 -2.67 -0.12
N GLN A 63 9.67 -2.38 0.31
CA GLN A 63 9.41 -1.83 1.64
C GLN A 63 9.77 -2.82 2.75
N LEU A 64 9.51 -4.11 2.55
CA LEU A 64 9.86 -5.17 3.50
C LEU A 64 11.38 -5.24 3.68
N VAL A 65 12.14 -5.27 2.59
CA VAL A 65 13.61 -5.27 2.62
C VAL A 65 14.18 -3.99 3.25
N ALA A 66 13.51 -2.85 3.09
CA ALA A 66 13.94 -1.59 3.70
C ALA A 66 13.52 -1.43 5.17
N ALA A 67 12.72 -2.36 5.70
CA ALA A 67 12.22 -2.36 7.08
C ALA A 67 12.88 -3.44 7.96
N ASP A 68 13.60 -4.39 7.34
CA ASP A 68 14.53 -5.33 7.98
C ASP A 68 15.90 -4.68 8.21
#